data_AF-A0A292PJ24-F1
#
_entry.id   AF-A0A292PJ24-F1
#
_cell.length_a   1.000
_cell.length_b   1.000
_cell.length_c   1.000
_cell.angle_alpha   90.00
_cell.angle_beta   90.00
_cell.angle_gamma   90.00
#
_symmetry.space_group_name_H-M   'P 1'
#
loop_
_entity.id
_entity.type
_entity.pdbx_description
1 polymer ?
#
loop_
_entity_poly.entity_id
_entity_poly.type
_entity_poly.pdbx_seq_one_letter_code
_entity_poly.pdbx_strand_id
1 'polypeptide(L)'
;LLLWLWKAAVGHVFDHLEGSGAITSDGVHEKNLKRIWWIGVGQLSMAPFHAAGDHSPGSTHNTISRAISTYIPTIKALSYARQKQLQLFEESKILKKRDPRLLLVPMPETPGATKLPGVNKVLYILDSSAKSLIETTLLSGPTPAEVLKRIKHHEIVHFACHGVSRFNPSDSHLVLFNQDGISSDKLMARDISKVVTQNAQIAYLSAGSSARNPSTDLADEVIHLASAFQLAGFCHTFANMWETDDEASSEVARDFYNLLLQD
;
A
#
# COMPACT_ATOMS: atom_id res chain seq x y z
N LEU A 1 -17.76 0.23 -15.85
CA LEU A 1 -17.77 0.26 -14.36
C LEU A 1 -17.30 1.61 -13.81
N LEU A 2 -16.10 2.09 -14.11
CA LEU A 2 -15.55 3.34 -13.53
C LEU A 2 -16.40 4.59 -13.83
N LEU A 3 -16.89 4.73 -15.06
CA LEU A 3 -17.81 5.80 -15.44
C LEU A 3 -19.16 5.71 -14.71
N TRP A 4 -19.65 4.49 -14.44
CA TRP A 4 -20.86 4.30 -13.65
C TRP A 4 -20.63 4.70 -12.19
N LEU A 5 -19.51 4.27 -11.59
CA LEU A 5 -19.16 4.61 -10.21
C LEU A 5 -19.04 6.13 -10.00
N TRP A 6 -18.51 6.83 -11.02
CA TRP A 6 -18.52 8.28 -11.07
C TRP A 6 -19.94 8.84 -11.05
N LYS A 7 -20.77 8.45 -12.03
CA LYS A 7 -22.13 8.97 -12.19
C LYS A 7 -23.06 8.65 -11.02
N ALA A 8 -22.85 7.50 -10.36
CA ALA A 8 -23.74 7.00 -9.32
C ALA A 8 -23.32 7.41 -7.91
N ALA A 9 -22.04 7.74 -7.67
CA ALA A 9 -21.54 8.00 -6.33
C ALA A 9 -20.44 9.07 -6.29
N VAL A 10 -19.30 8.84 -6.94
CA VAL A 10 -18.10 9.66 -6.73
C VAL A 10 -18.26 11.07 -7.28
N GLY A 11 -18.91 11.23 -8.44
CA GLY A 11 -19.19 12.53 -9.04
C GLY A 11 -19.98 13.44 -8.10
N HIS A 12 -21.02 12.90 -7.44
CA HIS A 12 -21.81 13.66 -6.47
C HIS A 12 -21.00 14.14 -5.26
N VAL A 13 -20.01 13.36 -4.81
CA VAL A 13 -19.09 13.79 -3.75
C VAL A 13 -18.26 14.98 -4.24
N PHE A 14 -17.75 14.92 -5.47
CA PHE A 14 -16.99 16.03 -6.05
C PHE A 14 -17.85 17.28 -6.26
N ASP A 15 -19.07 17.14 -6.79
CA ASP A 15 -20.00 18.27 -6.98
C ASP A 15 -20.26 18.99 -5.65
N HIS A 16 -20.42 18.23 -4.56
CA HIS A 16 -20.60 18.78 -3.21
C HIS A 16 -19.33 19.47 -2.67
N LEU A 17 -18.16 18.83 -2.83
CA LEU A 17 -16.89 19.40 -2.37
C LEU A 17 -16.50 20.67 -3.16
N GLU A 18 -16.85 20.75 -4.43
CA GLU A 18 -16.65 21.94 -5.26
C GLU A 18 -17.65 23.04 -4.91
N GLY A 19 -18.93 22.71 -4.77
CA GLY A 19 -19.96 23.65 -4.36
C GLY A 19 -19.72 24.25 -2.97
N SER A 20 -19.02 23.53 -2.08
CA SER A 20 -18.61 24.01 -0.76
C SER A 20 -17.26 24.74 -0.76
N GLY A 21 -16.54 24.76 -1.88
CA GLY A 21 -15.19 25.35 -1.99
C GLY A 21 -14.08 24.55 -1.29
N ALA A 22 -14.35 23.30 -0.89
CA ALA A 22 -13.36 22.42 -0.26
C ALA A 22 -12.28 21.95 -1.25
N ILE A 23 -12.65 21.81 -2.52
CA ILE A 23 -11.75 21.52 -3.64
C ILE A 23 -12.07 22.43 -4.83
N THR A 24 -11.11 22.58 -5.75
CA THR A 24 -11.25 23.39 -6.96
C THR A 24 -11.76 22.55 -8.13
N SER A 25 -12.61 23.12 -8.99
CA SER A 25 -13.09 22.50 -10.23
C SER A 25 -11.96 22.15 -11.21
N ASP A 26 -10.89 22.95 -11.20
CA ASP A 26 -9.88 22.96 -12.27
C ASP A 26 -8.61 22.16 -11.90
N GLY A 27 -8.74 21.11 -11.09
CA GLY A 27 -7.62 20.29 -10.55
C GLY A 27 -6.65 19.68 -11.59
N VAL A 28 -6.91 19.90 -12.87
CA VAL A 28 -6.21 19.42 -14.07
C VAL A 28 -4.77 19.93 -14.17
N HIS A 29 -4.45 21.09 -13.58
CA HIS A 29 -3.11 21.69 -13.67
C HIS A 29 -2.35 21.49 -12.37
N GLU A 30 -1.53 20.44 -12.40
CA GLU A 30 -0.65 19.92 -11.36
C GLU A 30 0.01 21.01 -10.49
N LYS A 31 -0.35 20.99 -9.19
CA LYS A 31 0.47 21.28 -7.99
C LYS A 31 -0.35 21.39 -6.70
N ASN A 32 -1.66 21.58 -6.79
CA ASN A 32 -2.52 21.88 -5.62
C ASN A 32 -3.68 20.90 -5.41
N LEU A 33 -3.55 19.63 -5.82
CA LEU A 33 -4.58 18.62 -5.55
C LEU A 33 -4.79 18.46 -4.04
N LYS A 34 -6.05 18.54 -3.60
CA LYS A 34 -6.43 18.24 -2.21
C LYS A 34 -6.51 16.73 -2.02
N ARG A 35 -6.20 16.29 -0.80
CA ARG A 35 -6.33 14.88 -0.41
C ARG A 35 -7.75 14.58 0.07
N ILE A 36 -8.40 13.59 -0.53
CA ILE A 36 -9.67 13.03 -0.07
C ILE A 36 -9.39 11.70 0.63
N TRP A 37 -9.98 11.54 1.82
CA TRP A 37 -9.93 10.31 2.60
C TRP A 37 -11.26 9.58 2.45
N TRP A 38 -11.23 8.45 1.75
CA TRP A 38 -12.38 7.60 1.49
C TRP A 38 -12.57 6.60 2.64
N ILE A 39 -13.74 6.65 3.27
CA ILE A 39 -14.22 5.62 4.20
C ILE A 39 -15.41 4.96 3.51
N GLY A 40 -15.18 3.80 2.91
CA GLY A 40 -16.24 3.03 2.28
C GLY A 40 -17.05 2.26 3.31
N VAL A 41 -18.32 2.00 3.01
CA VAL A 41 -19.24 1.20 3.83
C VAL A 41 -19.93 0.16 2.96
N GLY A 42 -20.14 -1.04 3.51
CA GLY A 42 -20.72 -2.16 2.79
C GLY A 42 -19.97 -2.47 1.49
N GLN A 43 -20.68 -2.90 0.45
CA GLN A 43 -20.06 -3.33 -0.81
C GLN A 43 -19.27 -2.21 -1.54
N LEU A 44 -19.61 -0.95 -1.29
CA LEU A 44 -18.88 0.18 -1.88
C LEU A 44 -17.46 0.32 -1.31
N SER A 45 -17.14 -0.28 -0.16
CA SER A 45 -15.77 -0.29 0.38
C SER A 45 -14.76 -0.96 -0.55
N MET A 46 -15.23 -1.84 -1.45
CA MET A 46 -14.41 -2.50 -2.47
C MET A 46 -14.28 -1.70 -3.76
N ALA A 47 -14.98 -0.58 -3.90
CA ALA A 47 -15.03 0.17 -5.15
C ALA A 47 -13.77 1.07 -5.32
N PRO A 48 -13.21 1.15 -6.53
CA PRO A 48 -12.03 1.96 -6.80
C PRO A 48 -12.41 3.43 -6.97
N PHE A 49 -12.90 4.08 -5.91
CA PHE A 49 -13.18 5.52 -5.89
C PHE A 49 -12.06 6.36 -6.51
N HIS A 50 -10.80 6.05 -6.21
CA HIS A 50 -9.63 6.74 -6.76
C HIS A 50 -9.54 6.70 -8.31
N ALA A 51 -10.16 5.71 -8.95
CA ALA A 51 -10.17 5.53 -10.39
C ALA A 51 -11.55 5.82 -11.02
N ALA A 52 -12.56 6.19 -10.23
CA ALA A 52 -13.89 6.50 -10.76
C ALA A 52 -13.83 7.70 -11.71
N GLY A 53 -14.42 7.57 -12.89
CA GLY A 53 -14.48 8.66 -13.87
C GLY A 53 -14.54 8.23 -15.33
N ASP A 54 -14.58 9.25 -16.19
CA ASP A 54 -14.31 9.14 -17.61
C ASP A 54 -12.80 9.29 -17.88
N HIS A 55 -12.25 8.26 -18.54
CA HIS A 55 -10.85 8.14 -18.94
C HIS A 55 -10.67 8.24 -20.46
N SER A 56 -11.67 8.77 -21.18
CA SER A 56 -11.51 9.12 -22.58
C SER A 56 -10.35 10.14 -22.75
N PRO A 57 -9.63 10.12 -23.89
CA PRO A 57 -8.48 11.00 -24.09
C PRO A 57 -8.82 12.48 -23.83
N GLY A 58 -8.08 13.12 -22.92
CA GLY A 58 -8.28 14.52 -22.54
C GLY A 58 -9.36 14.76 -21.49
N SER A 59 -10.08 13.74 -21.04
CA SER A 59 -11.06 13.88 -19.97
C SER A 59 -10.38 14.09 -18.61
N THR A 60 -10.95 15.02 -17.84
CA THR A 60 -10.60 15.30 -16.44
C THR A 60 -11.77 15.03 -15.50
N HIS A 61 -12.86 14.47 -16.04
CA HIS A 61 -14.03 14.01 -15.31
C HIS A 61 -13.76 12.68 -14.61
N ASN A 62 -12.68 12.65 -13.83
CA ASN A 62 -12.25 11.48 -13.09
C ASN A 62 -11.53 11.89 -11.81
N THR A 63 -11.47 10.95 -10.87
CA THR A 63 -10.96 11.22 -9.53
C THR A 63 -9.46 11.50 -9.54
N ILE A 64 -8.69 10.78 -10.36
CA ILE A 64 -7.23 10.88 -10.40
C ILE A 64 -6.75 12.26 -10.90
N SER A 65 -7.50 12.91 -11.79
CA SER A 65 -7.22 14.28 -12.25
C SER A 65 -7.68 15.37 -11.27
N ARG A 66 -8.44 15.05 -10.21
CA ARG A 66 -9.11 16.06 -9.36
C ARG A 66 -8.67 16.00 -7.89
N ALA A 67 -8.17 14.87 -7.40
CA ALA A 67 -7.78 14.74 -5.99
C ALA A 67 -6.76 13.62 -5.74
N ILE A 68 -5.97 13.79 -4.68
CA ILE A 68 -5.16 12.70 -4.13
C ILE A 68 -6.09 11.81 -3.28
N SER A 69 -6.29 10.57 -3.70
CA SER A 69 -7.16 9.64 -2.98
C SER A 69 -6.41 8.82 -1.93
N THR A 70 -7.01 8.62 -0.77
CA THR A 70 -6.50 7.71 0.26
C THR A 70 -7.65 6.98 0.92
N TYR A 71 -7.49 5.69 1.17
CA TYR A 71 -8.50 4.87 1.85
C TYR A 71 -8.14 4.75 3.32
N ILE A 72 -9.13 4.85 4.20
CA ILE A 72 -8.94 4.68 5.64
C ILE A 72 -10.07 3.83 6.22
N PRO A 73 -9.77 2.81 7.04
CA PRO A 73 -10.80 1.94 7.61
C PRO A 73 -11.77 2.68 8.54
N THR A 74 -11.26 3.63 9.33
CA THR A 74 -12.04 4.29 10.37
C THR A 74 -11.54 5.72 10.62
N ILE A 75 -12.40 6.55 11.22
CA ILE A 75 -12.01 7.89 11.69
C ILE A 75 -10.90 7.81 12.75
N LYS A 76 -10.90 6.76 13.60
CA LYS A 76 -9.85 6.56 14.60
C LYS A 76 -8.49 6.28 13.94
N ALA A 77 -8.46 5.46 12.89
CA ALA A 77 -7.26 5.22 12.10
C ALA A 77 -6.79 6.52 11.41
N LEU A 78 -7.72 7.36 10.92
CA LEU A 78 -7.38 8.66 10.34
C LEU A 78 -6.74 9.59 11.38
N SER A 79 -7.33 9.67 12.58
CA SER A 79 -6.77 10.48 13.68
C SER A 79 -5.37 10.01 14.06
N TYR A 80 -5.16 8.69 14.15
CA TYR A 80 -3.85 8.10 14.45
C TYR A 80 -2.83 8.41 13.34
N ALA A 81 -3.19 8.20 12.07
CA ALA A 81 -2.33 8.48 10.92
C ALA A 81 -1.95 9.97 10.85
N ARG A 82 -2.88 10.89 11.18
CA ARG A 82 -2.58 12.34 11.22
C ARG A 82 -1.62 12.76 12.33
N GLN A 83 -1.56 12.02 13.43
CA GLN A 83 -0.60 12.28 14.51
C GLN A 83 0.80 11.77 14.18
N LYS A 84 0.91 10.78 13.30
CA LYS A 84 2.16 10.20 12.83
C LYS A 84 2.63 10.91 11.57
N GLN A 85 3.41 11.98 11.74
CA GLN A 85 4.10 12.63 10.62
C GLN A 85 5.13 11.66 10.00
N LEU A 86 5.28 11.69 8.68
CA LEU A 86 6.37 11.00 7.98
C LEU A 86 7.69 11.63 8.42
N GLN A 87 8.46 10.90 9.21
CA GLN A 87 9.73 11.36 9.82
C GLN A 87 10.94 10.67 9.17
N LEU A 88 10.81 10.22 7.92
CA LEU A 88 11.91 9.51 7.24
C LEU A 88 13.14 10.41 7.04
N PHE A 89 12.94 11.72 6.81
CA PHE A 89 14.00 12.65 6.43
C PHE A 89 14.01 13.94 7.28
N GLU A 90 13.34 13.96 8.43
CA GLU A 90 13.35 15.15 9.29
C GLU A 90 14.71 15.30 10.00
N GLU A 91 15.49 16.31 9.62
CA GLU A 91 16.77 16.69 10.25
C GLU A 91 16.63 17.08 11.74
N SER A 92 15.41 17.42 12.19
CA SER A 92 15.15 18.12 13.43
C SER A 92 14.62 17.22 14.56
N LYS A 93 15.29 16.10 14.83
CA LYS A 93 15.36 15.56 16.20
C LYS A 93 16.79 15.20 16.52
N ILE A 94 17.40 16.04 17.36
CA ILE A 94 18.72 15.99 18.01
C ILE A 94 19.03 14.64 18.73
N LEU A 95 18.17 13.61 18.60
CA LEU A 95 18.23 12.32 19.28
C LEU A 95 18.04 11.07 18.38
N LYS A 96 17.80 11.17 17.06
CA LYS A 96 17.75 9.98 16.17
C LYS A 96 18.95 9.96 15.21
N LYS A 97 20.07 9.43 15.72
CA LYS A 97 21.35 9.25 15.03
C LYS A 97 21.39 8.07 14.03
N ARG A 98 20.24 7.61 13.53
CA ARG A 98 20.17 6.40 12.72
C ARG A 98 19.33 6.60 11.47
N ASP A 99 19.95 6.26 10.35
CA ASP A 99 19.36 6.09 9.03
C ASP A 99 18.06 5.26 9.11
N PRO A 100 16.98 5.67 8.41
CA PRO A 100 15.79 4.84 8.26
C PRO A 100 16.16 3.46 7.69
N ARG A 101 15.46 2.41 8.15
CA ARG A 101 15.69 1.05 7.64
C ARG A 101 14.58 0.59 6.73
N LEU A 102 14.97 0.04 5.59
CA LEU A 102 14.10 -0.59 4.61
C LEU A 102 14.26 -2.12 4.65
N LEU A 103 13.17 -2.85 4.87
CA LEU A 103 13.14 -4.30 4.64
C LEU A 103 12.59 -4.58 3.25
N LEU A 104 13.39 -5.18 2.38
CA LEU A 104 12.99 -5.59 1.05
C LEU A 104 12.81 -7.11 0.99
N VAL A 105 11.61 -7.57 0.62
CA VAL A 105 11.23 -8.99 0.54
C VAL A 105 10.76 -9.32 -0.89
N PRO A 106 11.70 -9.57 -1.83
CA PRO A 106 11.37 -10.01 -3.18
C PRO A 106 11.29 -11.54 -3.25
N MET A 107 10.24 -12.03 -3.93
CA MET A 107 9.96 -13.45 -4.20
C MET A 107 9.68 -13.67 -5.70
N PRO A 108 10.69 -13.56 -6.58
CA PRO A 108 10.51 -13.74 -8.03
C PRO A 108 10.15 -15.19 -8.39
N GLU A 109 10.62 -16.15 -7.59
CA GLU A 109 10.25 -17.56 -7.65
C GLU A 109 9.66 -17.97 -6.31
N THR A 110 8.55 -18.72 -6.35
CA THR A 110 7.86 -19.23 -5.16
C THR A 110 7.40 -20.65 -5.42
N PRO A 111 7.74 -21.63 -4.55
CA PRO A 111 7.32 -23.01 -4.76
C PRO A 111 5.81 -23.17 -4.88
N GLY A 112 5.36 -23.81 -5.97
CA GLY A 112 3.95 -24.07 -6.24
C GLY A 112 3.16 -22.88 -6.79
N ALA A 113 3.81 -21.76 -7.12
CA ALA A 113 3.16 -20.59 -7.71
C ALA A 113 3.82 -20.19 -9.05
N THR A 114 3.16 -19.32 -9.80
CA THR A 114 3.69 -18.76 -11.04
C THR A 114 4.89 -17.85 -10.77
N LYS A 115 5.83 -17.76 -11.71
CA LYS A 115 6.98 -16.87 -11.59
C LYS A 115 6.55 -15.41 -11.72
N LEU A 116 7.22 -14.53 -10.98
CA LEU A 116 7.05 -13.08 -11.02
C LEU A 116 8.37 -12.43 -11.49
N PRO A 117 8.67 -12.45 -12.80
CA PRO A 117 9.95 -11.96 -13.31
C PRO A 117 10.18 -10.46 -13.08
N GLY A 118 9.11 -9.67 -13.03
CA GLY A 118 9.12 -8.24 -12.72
C GLY A 118 9.65 -7.93 -11.33
N VAL A 119 9.48 -8.83 -10.35
CA VAL A 119 10.04 -8.70 -9.00
C VAL A 119 11.56 -8.51 -9.01
N ASN A 120 12.28 -9.07 -9.99
CA ASN A 120 13.73 -8.83 -10.10
C ASN A 120 14.05 -7.35 -10.37
N LYS A 121 13.16 -6.61 -11.02
CA LYS A 121 13.33 -5.18 -11.26
C LYS A 121 13.39 -4.43 -9.93
N VAL A 122 12.60 -4.83 -8.93
CA VAL A 122 12.53 -4.20 -7.59
C VAL A 122 13.89 -4.14 -6.89
N LEU A 123 14.86 -4.97 -7.28
CA LEU A 123 16.23 -4.89 -6.76
C LEU A 123 16.93 -3.55 -7.05
N TYR A 124 16.45 -2.75 -8.02
CA TYR A 124 16.96 -1.38 -8.23
C TYR A 124 16.84 -0.51 -6.96
N ILE A 125 15.90 -0.82 -6.05
CA ILE A 125 15.72 -0.10 -4.79
C ILE A 125 16.99 -0.17 -3.93
N LEU A 126 17.78 -1.24 -4.04
CA LEU A 126 19.06 -1.36 -3.33
C LEU A 126 20.01 -0.24 -3.76
N ASP A 127 20.10 0.04 -5.06
CA ASP A 127 20.95 1.09 -5.61
C ASP A 127 20.41 2.49 -5.27
N SER A 128 19.09 2.68 -5.29
CA SER A 128 18.48 3.97 -4.92
C SER A 128 18.61 4.26 -3.43
N SER A 129 18.37 3.28 -2.56
CA SER A 129 18.46 3.44 -1.10
C SER A 129 19.88 3.67 -0.60
N ALA A 130 20.88 3.08 -1.24
CA ALA A 130 22.29 3.32 -0.94
C ALA A 130 22.72 4.78 -1.16
N LYS A 131 22.01 5.52 -2.02
CA LYS A 131 22.29 6.94 -2.30
C LYS A 131 21.64 7.90 -1.31
N SER A 132 20.60 7.46 -0.60
CA SER A 132 19.72 8.34 0.19
C SER A 132 19.75 8.04 1.70
N LEU A 133 20.89 7.53 2.21
CA LEU A 133 21.10 7.21 3.63
C LEU A 133 19.99 6.33 4.24
N ILE A 134 19.53 5.31 3.51
CA ILE A 134 18.61 4.29 4.02
C ILE A 134 19.35 2.96 4.14
N GLU A 135 19.34 2.38 5.34
CA GLU A 135 19.90 1.05 5.60
C GLU A 135 18.91 -0.02 5.09
N THR A 136 19.22 -0.64 3.96
CA THR A 136 18.35 -1.66 3.34
C THR A 136 18.78 -3.08 3.71
N THR A 137 17.85 -3.85 4.27
CA THR A 137 17.96 -5.29 4.48
C THR A 137 17.20 -6.03 3.40
N LEU A 138 17.91 -6.79 2.57
CA LEU A 138 17.32 -7.71 1.59
C LEU A 138 17.08 -9.09 2.25
N LEU A 139 15.87 -9.61 2.13
CA LEU A 139 15.55 -11.00 2.46
C LEU A 139 15.21 -11.76 1.18
N SER A 140 16.16 -12.56 0.69
CA SER A 140 15.98 -13.42 -0.48
C SER A 140 15.43 -14.78 -0.06
N GLY A 141 14.17 -15.04 -0.38
CA GLY A 141 13.48 -16.28 -0.03
C GLY A 141 13.26 -16.54 1.47
N PRO A 142 12.77 -15.56 2.25
CA PRO A 142 12.62 -15.74 3.69
C PRO A 142 11.43 -16.62 4.05
N THR A 143 11.44 -17.09 5.29
CA THR A 143 10.30 -17.67 5.98
C THR A 143 9.41 -16.61 6.66
N PRO A 144 8.13 -16.91 6.94
CA PRO A 144 7.28 -16.02 7.73
C PRO A 144 7.89 -15.63 9.08
N ALA A 145 8.56 -16.57 9.76
CA ALA A 145 9.21 -16.32 11.05
C ALA A 145 10.35 -15.30 10.95
N GLU A 146 11.17 -15.37 9.90
CA GLU A 146 12.25 -14.41 9.65
C GLU A 146 11.70 -13.02 9.37
N VAL A 147 10.65 -12.92 8.55
CA VAL A 147 9.98 -11.65 8.26
C VAL A 147 9.41 -11.04 9.54
N LEU A 148 8.65 -11.79 10.34
CA LEU A 148 8.07 -11.31 11.60
C LEU A 148 9.15 -10.86 12.61
N LYS A 149 10.33 -11.50 12.59
CA LYS A 149 11.47 -11.08 13.41
C LYS A 149 12.07 -9.76 12.95
N ARG A 150 12.10 -9.50 11.64
CA ARG A 150 12.74 -8.30 11.04
C ARG A 150 11.80 -7.10 10.98
N ILE A 151 10.52 -7.29 10.66
CA ILE A 151 9.56 -6.21 10.41
C ILE A 151 9.48 -5.19 11.56
N LYS A 152 9.60 -5.63 12.82
CA LYS A 152 9.58 -4.78 14.01
C LYS A 152 10.73 -3.78 14.12
N HIS A 153 11.76 -3.95 13.30
CA HIS A 153 12.97 -3.15 13.29
C HIS A 153 13.11 -2.30 12.03
N HIS A 154 12.10 -2.21 11.17
CA HIS A 154 12.20 -1.43 9.94
C HIS A 154 11.09 -0.38 9.87
N GLU A 155 11.48 0.82 9.49
CA GLU A 155 10.59 1.96 9.28
C GLU A 155 9.81 1.80 7.96
N ILE A 156 10.43 1.18 6.96
CA ILE A 156 9.84 0.87 5.66
C ILE A 156 9.92 -0.64 5.41
N VAL A 157 8.82 -1.24 4.93
CA VAL A 157 8.83 -2.60 4.42
C VAL A 157 8.25 -2.66 3.01
N HIS A 158 8.90 -3.41 2.13
CA HIS A 158 8.46 -3.67 0.76
C HIS A 158 8.33 -5.17 0.55
N PHE A 159 7.14 -5.61 0.18
CA PHE A 159 6.87 -6.99 -0.23
C PHE A 159 6.58 -7.05 -1.72
N ALA A 160 7.39 -7.80 -2.46
CA ALA A 160 7.20 -8.08 -3.88
C ALA A 160 7.06 -9.59 -4.06
N CYS A 161 5.83 -10.09 -3.86
CA CYS A 161 5.54 -11.52 -3.72
C CYS A 161 4.07 -11.80 -4.02
N HIS A 162 3.69 -13.09 -4.04
CA HIS A 162 2.29 -13.47 -4.17
C HIS A 162 1.48 -13.09 -2.93
N GLY A 163 0.35 -12.42 -3.15
CA GLY A 163 -0.65 -12.12 -2.14
C GLY A 163 -1.90 -12.97 -2.36
N VAL A 164 -2.47 -13.50 -1.29
CA VAL A 164 -3.70 -14.30 -1.34
C VAL A 164 -4.72 -13.71 -0.39
N SER A 165 -5.86 -13.29 -0.95
CA SER A 165 -7.01 -12.80 -0.19
C SER A 165 -8.02 -13.92 0.02
N ARG A 166 -8.47 -14.07 1.28
CA ARG A 166 -9.37 -15.15 1.71
C ARG A 166 -10.69 -14.59 2.22
N PHE A 167 -11.73 -15.42 2.21
CA PHE A 167 -13.06 -15.04 2.70
C PHE A 167 -13.03 -14.62 4.16
N ASN A 168 -12.35 -15.40 5.02
CA ASN A 168 -11.93 -14.91 6.33
C ASN A 168 -10.71 -14.00 6.12
N PRO A 169 -10.84 -12.68 6.35
CA PRO A 169 -9.78 -11.76 5.97
C PRO A 169 -8.50 -11.98 6.80
N SER A 170 -8.63 -12.50 8.03
CA SER A 170 -7.50 -12.89 8.90
C SER A 170 -6.64 -14.04 8.36
N ASP A 171 -7.17 -14.86 7.44
CA ASP A 171 -6.46 -15.95 6.77
C ASP A 171 -5.81 -15.51 5.45
N SER A 172 -5.98 -14.23 5.06
CA SER A 172 -5.24 -13.64 3.94
C SER A 172 -3.75 -13.61 4.26
N HIS A 173 -2.89 -13.84 3.28
CA HIS A 173 -1.47 -14.05 3.51
C HIS A 173 -0.59 -13.66 2.33
N LEU A 174 0.67 -13.38 2.63
CA LEU A 174 1.75 -13.37 1.65
C LEU A 174 2.36 -14.77 1.57
N VAL A 175 2.72 -15.21 0.37
CA VAL A 175 3.33 -16.51 0.14
C VAL A 175 4.84 -16.36 0.16
N LEU A 176 5.49 -17.06 1.08
CA LEU A 176 6.93 -17.03 1.34
C LEU A 176 7.52 -18.44 1.28
N PHE A 177 8.83 -18.60 1.47
CA PHE A 177 9.43 -19.93 1.59
C PHE A 177 9.09 -20.57 2.94
N ASN A 178 9.01 -21.89 2.94
CA ASN A 178 9.04 -22.67 4.16
C ASN A 178 10.51 -22.90 4.61
N GLN A 179 10.69 -23.38 5.84
CA GLN A 179 12.01 -23.69 6.42
C GLN A 179 12.82 -24.71 5.60
N ASP A 180 12.15 -25.56 4.82
CA ASP A 180 12.80 -26.55 3.95
C ASP A 180 13.39 -25.94 2.66
N GLY A 181 13.08 -24.68 2.34
CA GLY A 181 13.52 -23.98 1.13
C GLY A 181 12.94 -24.53 -0.20
N ILE A 182 12.08 -25.54 -0.15
CA ILE A 182 11.52 -26.22 -1.33
C ILE A 182 10.00 -26.16 -1.39
N SER A 183 9.33 -25.85 -0.28
CA SER A 183 7.90 -25.59 -0.21
C SER A 183 7.61 -24.14 0.18
N SER A 184 6.35 -23.74 0.05
CA SER A 184 5.89 -22.41 0.43
C SER A 184 5.15 -22.43 1.77
N ASP A 185 5.22 -21.31 2.49
CA ASP A 185 4.52 -21.06 3.74
C ASP A 185 3.82 -19.69 3.71
N LYS A 186 2.97 -19.43 4.71
CA LYS A 186 2.02 -18.31 4.73
C LYS A 186 2.36 -17.32 5.82
N LEU A 187 2.72 -16.11 5.43
CA LEU A 187 2.74 -14.98 6.36
C LEU A 187 1.33 -14.38 6.46
N MET A 188 0.60 -14.77 7.51
CA MET A 188 -0.81 -14.42 7.65
C MET A 188 -1.03 -13.01 8.19
N ALA A 189 -2.13 -12.38 7.74
CA ALA A 189 -2.60 -11.07 8.19
C ALA A 189 -2.74 -11.02 9.72
N ARG A 190 -3.30 -12.06 10.34
CA ARG A 190 -3.43 -12.15 11.81
C ARG A 190 -2.10 -12.12 12.54
N ASP A 191 -1.03 -12.65 11.96
CA ASP A 191 0.29 -12.70 12.60
C ASP A 191 1.01 -11.36 12.43
N ILE A 192 0.87 -10.72 11.27
CA ILE A 192 1.34 -9.34 11.04
C ILE A 192 0.67 -8.38 12.02
N SER A 193 -0.65 -8.46 12.18
CA SER A 193 -1.42 -7.53 13.04
C SER A 193 -1.04 -7.57 14.52
N LYS A 194 -0.44 -8.67 14.98
CA LYS A 194 0.05 -8.83 16.36
C LYS A 194 1.42 -8.21 16.58
N VAL A 195 2.13 -7.83 15.52
CA VAL A 195 3.42 -7.18 15.64
C VAL A 195 3.20 -5.73 16.05
N VAL A 196 3.84 -5.29 17.14
CA VAL A 196 3.84 -3.88 17.52
C VAL A 196 5.16 -3.26 17.06
N THR A 197 5.08 -2.38 16.07
CA THR A 197 6.24 -1.64 15.56
C THR A 197 6.21 -0.20 16.09
N GLN A 198 7.33 0.28 16.64
CA GLN A 198 7.36 1.62 17.27
C GLN A 198 7.60 2.75 16.25
N ASN A 199 8.36 2.47 15.20
CA ASN A 199 8.79 3.44 14.19
C ASN A 199 8.30 3.11 12.77
N ALA A 200 7.36 2.19 12.60
CA ALA A 200 6.83 1.89 11.27
C ALA A 200 6.22 3.13 10.62
N GLN A 201 6.54 3.31 9.34
CA GLN A 201 6.07 4.42 8.54
C GLN A 201 5.35 3.90 7.29
N ILE A 202 6.04 3.11 6.47
CA ILE A 202 5.57 2.70 5.14
C ILE A 202 5.55 1.18 5.00
N ALA A 203 4.42 0.63 4.58
CA ALA A 203 4.30 -0.74 4.06
C ALA A 203 3.91 -0.69 2.59
N TYR A 204 4.78 -1.15 1.70
CA TYR A 204 4.54 -1.23 0.27
C TYR A 204 4.30 -2.69 -0.12
N LEU A 205 3.08 -3.00 -0.56
CA LEU A 205 2.65 -4.36 -0.88
C LEU A 205 2.48 -4.49 -2.40
N SER A 206 3.58 -4.77 -3.09
CA SER A 206 3.60 -5.25 -4.48
C SER A 206 3.15 -6.71 -4.54
N ALA A 207 1.95 -6.97 -4.04
CA ALA A 207 1.34 -8.29 -3.96
C ALA A 207 -0.09 -8.19 -4.45
N GLY A 208 -0.42 -9.01 -5.45
CA GLY A 208 -1.75 -9.04 -6.07
C GLY A 208 -2.84 -9.20 -5.02
N SER A 209 -3.96 -8.49 -5.20
CA SER A 209 -5.13 -8.55 -4.30
C SER A 209 -4.88 -8.19 -2.82
N SER A 210 -3.75 -7.59 -2.45
CA SER A 210 -3.41 -7.26 -1.05
C SER A 210 -4.37 -6.27 -0.33
N ALA A 211 -5.20 -5.54 -1.08
CA ALA A 211 -6.29 -4.71 -0.55
C ALA A 211 -7.69 -5.22 -0.94
N ARG A 212 -7.81 -6.44 -1.48
CA ARG A 212 -9.11 -7.04 -1.84
C ARG A 212 -9.81 -7.60 -0.60
N ASN A 213 -11.06 -7.20 -0.37
CA ASN A 213 -11.95 -7.88 0.56
C ASN A 213 -12.92 -8.77 -0.24
N PRO A 214 -12.79 -10.10 -0.23
CA PRO A 214 -13.71 -10.97 -0.97
C PRO A 214 -15.01 -11.26 -0.21
N SER A 215 -15.14 -10.86 1.05
CA SER A 215 -16.33 -11.13 1.86
C SER A 215 -17.33 -9.98 1.76
N THR A 216 -18.56 -10.30 1.34
CA THR A 216 -19.69 -9.37 1.35
C THR A 216 -20.26 -9.19 2.75
N ASP A 217 -20.15 -10.20 3.60
CA ASP A 217 -20.71 -10.22 4.96
C ASP A 217 -19.79 -9.51 5.96
N LEU A 218 -18.49 -9.44 5.64
CA LEU A 218 -17.45 -8.75 6.39
C LEU A 218 -16.93 -7.51 5.64
N ALA A 219 -17.77 -6.92 4.78
CA ALA A 219 -17.39 -5.76 3.99
C ALA A 219 -16.97 -4.54 4.85
N ASP A 220 -17.47 -4.50 6.09
CA ASP A 220 -17.12 -3.49 7.11
C ASP A 220 -15.98 -3.94 8.04
N GLU A 221 -15.62 -5.23 8.07
CA GLU A 221 -14.43 -5.70 8.80
C GLU A 221 -13.20 -5.53 7.90
N VAL A 222 -12.52 -4.41 8.09
CA VAL A 222 -11.34 -4.06 7.31
C VAL A 222 -10.11 -4.85 7.79
N ILE A 223 -10.09 -6.17 7.61
CA ILE A 223 -8.90 -7.02 7.88
C ILE A 223 -8.34 -7.59 6.56
N HIS A 224 -8.07 -6.76 5.57
CA HIS A 224 -7.24 -7.15 4.42
C HIS A 224 -5.74 -7.02 4.77
N LEU A 225 -4.84 -7.62 3.97
CA LEU A 225 -3.39 -7.57 4.24
C LEU A 225 -2.90 -6.14 4.54
N ALA A 226 -3.35 -5.15 3.76
CA ALA A 226 -3.01 -3.76 3.98
C ALA A 226 -3.35 -3.24 5.39
N SER A 227 -4.51 -3.60 5.94
CA SER A 227 -4.92 -3.13 7.27
C SER A 227 -4.23 -3.92 8.38
N ALA A 228 -3.78 -5.16 8.14
CA ALA A 228 -2.90 -5.85 9.07
C ALA A 228 -1.58 -5.09 9.29
N PHE A 229 -1.00 -4.51 8.25
CA PHE A 229 0.16 -3.62 8.39
C PHE A 229 -0.18 -2.31 9.10
N GLN A 230 -1.36 -1.73 8.84
CA GLN A 230 -1.81 -0.55 9.60
C GLN A 230 -1.96 -0.84 11.10
N LEU A 231 -2.55 -1.99 11.45
CA LEU A 231 -2.64 -2.47 12.83
C LEU A 231 -1.26 -2.73 13.44
N ALA A 232 -0.31 -3.20 12.63
CA ALA A 232 1.07 -3.38 13.07
C ALA A 232 1.81 -2.05 13.32
N GLY A 233 1.28 -0.92 12.84
CA GLY A 233 1.79 0.43 13.07
C GLY A 233 2.17 1.20 11.80
N PHE A 234 2.11 0.59 10.61
CA PHE A 234 2.45 1.25 9.35
C PHE A 234 1.34 2.21 8.90
N CYS A 235 1.54 3.51 9.12
CA CYS A 235 0.52 4.53 8.87
C CYS A 235 0.27 4.78 7.38
N HIS A 236 1.25 4.47 6.53
CA HIS A 236 1.15 4.59 5.08
C HIS A 236 1.28 3.21 4.46
N THR A 237 0.18 2.69 3.93
CA THR A 237 0.16 1.38 3.28
C THR A 237 -0.25 1.52 1.83
N PHE A 238 0.59 1.04 0.93
CA PHE A 238 0.34 0.94 -0.50
C PHE A 238 0.04 -0.53 -0.83
N ALA A 239 -1.07 -0.78 -1.51
CA ALA A 239 -1.57 -2.12 -1.76
C ALA A 239 -2.48 -2.15 -2.99
N ASN A 240 -2.70 -3.35 -3.52
CA ASN A 240 -3.41 -3.55 -4.78
C ASN A 240 -4.84 -4.05 -4.50
N MET A 241 -5.84 -3.33 -5.01
CA MET A 241 -7.26 -3.73 -4.84
C MET A 241 -7.65 -4.95 -5.70
N TRP A 242 -6.86 -5.28 -6.73
CA TRP A 242 -7.07 -6.43 -7.62
C TRP A 242 -5.73 -7.09 -7.99
N GLU A 243 -5.80 -8.17 -8.76
CA GLU A 243 -4.61 -8.76 -9.38
C GLU A 243 -4.01 -7.80 -10.40
N THR A 244 -2.73 -7.51 -10.27
CA THR A 244 -2.03 -6.57 -11.12
C THR A 244 -1.00 -7.29 -11.96
N ASP A 245 -0.73 -6.73 -13.13
CA ASP A 245 0.42 -7.11 -13.93
C ASP A 245 1.72 -6.83 -13.15
N ASP A 246 2.62 -7.80 -13.14
CA ASP A 246 3.87 -7.78 -12.35
C ASP A 246 4.84 -6.70 -12.86
N GLU A 247 4.90 -6.50 -14.18
CA GLU A 247 5.76 -5.49 -14.80
C GLU A 247 5.27 -4.08 -14.49
N ALA A 248 3.97 -3.81 -14.66
CA ALA A 248 3.37 -2.53 -14.29
C ALA A 248 3.53 -2.24 -12.78
N SER A 249 3.35 -3.25 -11.92
CA SER A 249 3.53 -3.11 -10.47
C SER A 249 4.97 -2.70 -10.12
N SER A 250 5.94 -3.28 -10.83
CA SER A 250 7.36 -2.99 -10.65
C SER A 250 7.73 -1.57 -11.12
N GLU A 251 7.11 -1.06 -12.18
CA GLU A 251 7.30 0.31 -12.65
C GLU A 251 6.74 1.35 -11.68
N VAL A 252 5.54 1.12 -11.13
CA VAL A 252 4.96 2.01 -10.12
C VAL A 252 5.82 2.04 -8.86
N ALA A 253 6.31 0.87 -8.42
CA ALA A 253 7.27 0.79 -7.33
C ALA A 253 8.54 1.58 -7.66
N ARG A 254 9.05 1.45 -8.89
CA ARG A 254 10.20 2.20 -9.40
C ARG A 254 10.07 3.69 -9.16
N ASP A 255 9.01 4.25 -9.70
CA ASP A 255 8.78 5.68 -9.69
C ASP A 255 8.48 6.16 -8.26
N PHE A 256 7.81 5.34 -7.44
CA PHE A 256 7.59 5.63 -6.03
C PHE A 256 8.90 5.80 -5.25
N TYR A 257 9.83 4.84 -5.27
CA TYR A 257 11.09 5.02 -4.51
C TYR A 257 12.00 6.07 -5.14
N ASN A 258 11.96 6.26 -6.45
CA ASN A 258 12.71 7.35 -7.06
C ASN A 258 12.25 8.71 -6.51
N LEU A 259 10.94 8.92 -6.37
CA LEU A 259 10.39 10.16 -5.78
C LEU A 259 10.57 10.22 -4.25
N LEU A 260 10.42 9.09 -3.54
CA LEU A 260 10.55 9.05 -2.08
C LEU A 260 11.98 9.30 -1.62
N LEU A 261 12.97 8.86 -2.41
CA LEU A 261 14.38 8.90 -2.09
C LEU A 261 15.13 10.02 -2.82
N GLN A 262 14.41 10.84 -3.60
CA GLN A 262 14.94 12.08 -4.16
C GLN A 262 15.12 13.10 -3.02
N ASP A 263 16.33 13.66 -2.93
CA ASP A 263 16.66 14.78 -2.03
C ASP A 263 15.81 16.03 -2.32
#